data_AF-A0A2H3C9Z1-F1
#
_entry.id   AF-A0A2H3C9Z1-F1
#
_cell.length_a   1.000
_cell.length_b   1.000
_cell.length_c   1.000
_cell.angle_alpha   90.00
_cell.angle_beta   90.00
_cell.angle_gamma   90.00
#
_symmetry.space_group_name_H-M   'P 1'
#
loop_
_entity.id
_entity.type
_entity.pdbx_description
1 polymer ?
#
loop_
_entity_poly.entity_id
_entity_poly.type
_entity_poly.pdbx_seq_one_letter_code
_entity_poly.pdbx_strand_id
1 'polypeptide(L)'
;MLQQGQTALLSLLEAKLTDANESKELLSALLRYSVPLAPSTISELRLACLVTSDQNFFRQLRRELKPLTATDEMLLGTAGSDDVVRVVDTNATEGAFAAEIEISKFRKRMCVGKEDRPRSPRRGSWCVGLSLMESSPPTWVDSRLIIQDQPVQDVIDEEQSKPKPTISLKIKSPGELVSMNAFARVNQTKQIVVSLEESIMGQTLQFGRMSYIASDKVLRARLETRLCKPGPVT
;
A
#
# COMPACT_ATOMS: atom_id res chain seq x y z
N MET A 1 40.66 -26.89 17.97
CA MET A 1 40.68 -25.41 17.84
C MET A 1 39.52 -24.82 17.04
N LEU A 2 38.81 -25.56 16.18
CA LEU A 2 37.66 -25.04 15.41
C LEU A 2 36.38 -24.76 16.24
N GLN A 3 36.24 -25.38 17.41
CA GLN A 3 35.03 -25.26 18.25
C GLN A 3 34.94 -23.95 19.04
N GLN A 4 36.09 -23.28 19.29
CA GLN A 4 36.14 -22.07 20.11
C GLN A 4 35.79 -20.80 19.30
N GLY A 5 35.96 -20.83 17.98
CA GLY A 5 35.54 -19.74 17.08
C GLY A 5 34.03 -19.69 16.82
N GLN A 6 33.35 -20.85 16.82
CA GLN A 6 31.90 -20.93 16.61
C GLN A 6 31.09 -20.39 17.80
N THR A 7 31.55 -20.63 19.04
CA THR A 7 30.91 -20.09 20.25
C THR A 7 31.10 -18.58 20.38
N ALA A 8 32.26 -18.06 19.97
CA ALA A 8 32.49 -16.61 19.93
C ALA A 8 31.61 -15.91 18.87
N LEU A 9 31.39 -16.53 17.71
CA LEU A 9 30.48 -16.01 16.70
C LEU A 9 29.01 -16.08 17.13
N LEU A 10 28.59 -17.16 17.79
CA LEU A 10 27.22 -17.29 18.31
C LEU A 10 26.92 -16.27 19.41
N SER A 11 27.84 -16.08 20.35
CA SER A 11 27.68 -15.06 21.41
C SER A 11 27.74 -13.63 20.86
N LEU A 12 28.55 -13.37 19.82
CA LEU A 12 28.55 -12.07 19.14
C LEU A 12 27.24 -11.85 18.37
N LEU A 13 26.69 -12.89 17.73
CA LEU A 13 25.38 -12.84 17.05
C LEU A 13 24.25 -12.62 18.06
N GLU A 14 24.24 -13.32 19.19
CA GLU A 14 23.25 -13.14 20.27
C GLU A 14 23.33 -11.75 20.89
N ALA A 15 24.54 -11.23 21.14
CA ALA A 15 24.73 -9.87 21.64
C ALA A 15 24.29 -8.81 20.61
N LYS A 16 24.61 -9.00 19.33
CA LYS A 16 24.17 -8.13 18.23
C LYS A 16 22.65 -8.19 17.98
N LEU A 17 22.00 -9.30 18.31
CA LEU A 17 20.55 -9.47 18.21
C LEU A 17 19.79 -8.73 19.32
N THR A 18 20.45 -8.24 20.38
CA THR A 18 19.79 -7.42 21.42
C THR A 18 19.53 -5.98 20.99
N ASP A 19 20.23 -5.47 19.97
CA ASP A 19 19.93 -4.19 19.37
C ASP A 19 18.79 -4.35 18.33
N ALA A 20 17.65 -3.73 18.63
CA ALA A 20 16.47 -3.77 17.77
C ALA A 20 16.70 -3.16 16.37
N ASN A 21 17.69 -2.28 16.22
CA ASN A 21 18.03 -1.70 14.92
C ASN A 21 18.97 -2.62 14.12
N GLU A 22 20.02 -3.16 14.75
CA GLU A 22 20.96 -4.07 14.08
C GLU A 22 20.29 -5.39 13.66
N SER A 23 19.39 -5.91 14.49
CA SER A 23 18.59 -7.10 14.15
C SER A 23 17.70 -6.86 12.91
N LYS A 24 17.14 -5.66 12.72
CA LYS A 24 16.36 -5.30 11.53
C LYS A 24 17.22 -5.22 10.27
N GLU A 25 18.42 -4.65 10.36
CA GLU A 25 19.35 -4.61 9.23
C GLU A 25 19.83 -6.00 8.83
N LEU A 26 20.15 -6.85 9.81
CA LEU A 26 20.54 -8.23 9.59
C LEU A 26 19.40 -9.03 8.95
N LEU A 27 18.18 -8.89 9.45
CA LEU A 27 17.00 -9.51 8.86
C LEU A 27 16.78 -9.04 7.42
N SER A 28 16.93 -7.74 7.14
CA SER A 28 16.85 -7.20 5.78
C SER A 28 17.91 -7.81 4.86
N ALA A 29 19.15 -7.94 5.34
CA ALA A 29 20.24 -8.54 4.57
C ALA A 29 19.91 -10.01 4.27
N LEU A 30 19.50 -10.77 5.29
CA LEU A 30 19.11 -12.17 5.14
C LEU A 30 17.97 -12.36 4.13
N LEU A 31 16.92 -11.52 4.21
CA LEU A 31 15.80 -11.56 3.26
C LEU A 31 16.29 -11.32 1.83
N ARG A 32 17.19 -10.36 1.62
CA ARG A 32 17.76 -10.04 0.30
C ARG A 32 18.55 -11.21 -0.29
N TYR A 33 19.27 -11.98 0.54
CA TYR A 33 20.02 -13.17 0.11
C TYR A 33 19.15 -14.43 -0.01
N SER A 34 17.95 -14.45 0.57
CA SER A 34 17.08 -15.63 0.60
C SER A 34 16.03 -15.67 -0.52
N VAL A 35 16.06 -14.71 -1.46
CA VAL A 35 15.14 -14.69 -2.61
C VAL A 35 15.52 -15.78 -3.62
N PRO A 36 14.57 -16.62 -4.10
CA PRO A 36 13.12 -16.54 -3.86
C PRO A 36 12.67 -17.22 -2.56
N LEU A 37 11.89 -16.50 -1.74
CA LEU A 37 11.24 -17.06 -0.56
C LEU A 37 10.05 -17.94 -0.95
N ALA A 38 9.83 -19.02 -0.18
CA ALA A 38 8.62 -19.81 -0.30
C ALA A 38 7.37 -18.95 0.04
N PRO A 39 6.24 -19.13 -0.67
CA PRO A 39 5.01 -18.39 -0.38
C PRO A 39 4.55 -18.54 1.07
N SER A 40 4.71 -19.73 1.68
CA SER A 40 4.41 -19.96 3.09
C SER A 40 5.25 -19.07 4.02
N THR A 41 6.57 -18.97 3.80
CA THR A 41 7.45 -18.09 4.57
C THR A 41 7.06 -16.62 4.44
N ILE A 42 6.69 -16.18 3.22
CA ILE A 42 6.19 -14.81 3.02
C ILE A 42 4.92 -14.57 3.84
N SER A 43 4.04 -15.56 3.91
CA SER A 43 2.78 -15.51 4.66
C SER A 43 3.03 -15.41 6.16
N GLU A 44 3.97 -16.20 6.68
CA GLU A 44 4.41 -16.15 8.08
C GLU A 44 5.04 -14.80 8.44
N LEU A 45 5.92 -14.27 7.59
CA LEU A 45 6.52 -12.94 7.80
C LEU A 45 5.46 -11.84 7.85
N ARG A 46 4.46 -11.88 6.95
CA ARG A 46 3.34 -10.94 6.98
C ARG A 46 2.50 -11.08 8.24
N LEU A 47 2.25 -12.31 8.70
CA LEU A 47 1.50 -12.56 9.93
C LEU A 47 2.28 -12.02 11.15
N ALA A 48 3.59 -12.25 11.22
CA ALA A 48 4.44 -11.69 12.25
C ALA A 48 4.39 -10.16 12.28
N CYS A 49 4.46 -9.49 11.11
CA CYS A 49 4.31 -8.04 11.02
C CYS A 49 2.96 -7.55 11.56
N LEU A 50 1.88 -8.30 11.27
CA LEU A 50 0.54 -7.96 11.74
C LEU A 50 0.43 -8.08 13.26
N VAL A 51 0.97 -9.17 13.84
CA VAL A 51 0.97 -9.41 15.29
C VAL A 51 1.77 -8.35 16.03
N THR A 52 2.90 -7.91 15.49
CA THR A 52 3.76 -6.88 16.10
C THR A 52 3.33 -5.45 15.76
N SER A 53 2.38 -5.28 14.83
CA SER A 53 2.00 -3.99 14.25
C SER A 53 3.19 -3.21 13.67
N ASP A 54 4.26 -3.88 13.23
CA ASP A 54 5.44 -3.24 12.63
C ASP A 54 5.19 -2.92 11.14
N GLN A 55 4.53 -1.78 10.91
CA GLN A 55 4.21 -1.27 9.57
C GLN A 55 5.46 -0.94 8.75
N ASN A 56 6.58 -0.58 9.39
CA ASN A 56 7.82 -0.24 8.70
C ASN A 56 8.46 -1.50 8.10
N PHE A 57 8.55 -2.55 8.91
CA PHE A 57 9.07 -3.82 8.45
C PHE A 57 8.17 -4.44 7.36
N PHE A 58 6.84 -4.33 7.48
CA PHE A 58 5.92 -4.78 6.43
C PHE A 58 6.16 -4.05 5.10
N ARG A 59 6.37 -2.73 5.13
CA ARG A 59 6.70 -1.93 3.93
C ARG A 59 8.01 -2.36 3.31
N GLN A 60 9.05 -2.54 4.13
CA GLN A 60 10.35 -3.03 3.69
C GLN A 60 10.25 -4.42 3.06
N LEU A 61 9.60 -5.37 3.73
CA LEU A 61 9.37 -6.72 3.23
C LEU A 61 8.67 -6.70 1.86
N ARG A 62 7.66 -5.85 1.68
CA ARG A 62 6.97 -5.71 0.40
C ARG A 62 7.89 -5.22 -0.72
N ARG A 63 8.83 -4.32 -0.42
CA ARG A 63 9.83 -3.81 -1.37
C ARG A 63 10.81 -4.89 -1.78
N GLU A 64 11.35 -5.63 -0.82
CA GLU A 64 12.33 -6.69 -1.10
C GLU A 64 11.71 -7.87 -1.88
N LEU A 65 10.43 -8.19 -1.64
CA LEU A 65 9.72 -9.27 -2.33
C LEU A 65 9.21 -8.91 -3.74
N LYS A 66 9.11 -7.61 -4.05
CA LYS A 66 8.70 -7.11 -5.36
C LYS A 66 9.64 -5.97 -5.77
N PRO A 67 10.92 -6.30 -6.08
CA PRO A 67 11.86 -5.29 -6.54
C PRO A 67 11.29 -4.62 -7.79
N LEU A 68 11.48 -3.30 -7.88
CA LEU A 68 11.16 -2.54 -9.07
C LEU A 68 11.93 -3.11 -10.26
N THR A 69 11.34 -3.07 -11.46
CA THR A 69 12.09 -3.42 -12.66
C THR A 69 13.22 -2.40 -12.86
N ALA A 70 14.33 -2.78 -13.49
CA ALA A 70 15.44 -1.86 -13.78
C ALA A 70 14.96 -0.60 -14.55
N THR A 71 13.94 -0.77 -15.40
CA THR A 71 13.28 0.33 -16.11
C THR A 71 12.56 1.28 -15.15
N ASP A 72 11.80 0.74 -14.20
CA ASP A 72 11.09 1.54 -13.21
C ASP A 72 12.05 2.24 -12.26
N GLU A 73 13.15 1.57 -11.87
CA GLU A 73 14.20 2.18 -11.05
C GLU A 73 14.87 3.36 -11.78
N MET A 74 15.15 3.21 -13.07
CA MET A 74 15.70 4.29 -13.89
C MET A 74 14.73 5.48 -14.02
N LEU A 75 13.42 5.22 -14.16
CA LEU A 75 12.41 6.26 -14.39
C LEU A 75 11.94 6.95 -13.11
N LEU A 76 11.84 6.20 -12.01
CA LEU A 76 11.38 6.68 -10.71
C LEU A 76 12.55 7.16 -9.82
N GLY A 77 13.79 6.83 -10.19
CA GLY A 77 15.00 7.03 -9.42
C GLY A 77 15.19 5.96 -8.34
N THR A 78 16.36 5.94 -7.73
CA THR A 78 16.70 5.04 -6.62
C THR A 78 15.64 5.09 -5.53
N ALA A 79 15.28 3.89 -5.03
CA ALA A 79 14.12 3.54 -4.21
C ALA A 79 14.03 4.24 -2.83
N GLY A 80 13.89 5.56 -2.81
CA GLY A 80 13.90 6.38 -1.59
C GLY A 80 12.70 7.29 -1.41
N SER A 81 11.62 7.11 -2.18
CA SER A 81 10.38 7.84 -1.92
C SER A 81 9.31 6.82 -1.55
N ASP A 82 9.38 6.36 -0.32
CA ASP A 82 8.46 5.35 0.20
C ASP A 82 7.06 5.93 0.25
N ASP A 83 6.10 5.17 -0.27
CA ASP A 83 4.71 5.50 -0.04
C ASP A 83 4.42 5.32 1.46
N VAL A 84 3.75 6.29 2.03
CA VAL A 84 3.38 6.26 3.44
C VAL A 84 1.93 5.86 3.54
N VAL A 85 1.65 4.85 4.34
CA VAL A 85 0.27 4.46 4.69
C VAL A 85 0.18 4.49 6.20
N ARG A 86 -0.71 5.33 6.72
CA ARG A 86 -0.99 5.47 8.14
C ARG A 86 -2.45 5.10 8.38
N VAL A 87 -2.68 4.07 9.19
CA VAL A 87 -4.04 3.77 9.65
C VAL A 87 -4.40 4.81 10.70
N VAL A 88 -5.57 5.42 10.53
CA VAL A 88 -6.14 6.41 11.44
C VAL A 88 -7.39 5.80 12.03
N ASP A 89 -7.39 5.66 13.35
CA ASP A 89 -8.59 5.27 14.08
C ASP A 89 -9.64 6.34 13.90
N THR A 90 -10.77 5.93 13.36
CA THR A 90 -11.94 6.79 13.30
C THR A 90 -12.78 6.52 14.53
N ASN A 91 -13.19 7.55 15.26
CA ASN A 91 -14.23 7.46 16.31
C ASN A 91 -15.60 7.02 15.77
N ALA A 92 -15.65 6.50 14.54
CA ALA A 92 -16.84 6.03 13.87
C ALA A 92 -17.24 4.65 14.43
N THR A 93 -18.42 4.21 13.99
CA THR A 93 -19.02 2.90 14.24
C THR A 93 -18.03 1.74 14.17
N GLU A 94 -18.30 0.67 14.92
CA GLU A 94 -17.59 -0.61 14.86
C GLU A 94 -17.31 -1.07 13.42
N GLY A 95 -16.08 -1.51 13.15
CA GLY A 95 -15.64 -1.97 11.82
C GLY A 95 -15.31 -0.86 10.81
N ALA A 96 -15.35 0.42 11.20
CA ALA A 96 -14.89 1.53 10.38
C ALA A 96 -13.42 1.89 10.69
N PHE A 97 -12.64 2.12 9.64
CA PHE A 97 -11.28 2.66 9.76
C PHE A 97 -10.97 3.59 8.59
N ALA A 98 -9.98 4.47 8.78
CA ALA A 98 -9.41 5.25 7.71
C ALA A 98 -7.93 4.93 7.54
N ALA A 99 -7.42 5.11 6.32
CA ALA A 99 -6.01 5.08 6.03
C ALA A 99 -5.62 6.35 5.26
N GLU A 100 -4.66 7.09 5.78
CA GLU A 100 -3.99 8.18 5.07
C GLU A 100 -2.87 7.60 4.23
N ILE A 101 -2.87 7.95 2.94
CA ILE A 101 -1.99 7.41 1.92
C ILE A 101 -1.26 8.58 1.29
N GLU A 102 0.06 8.51 1.27
CA GLU A 102 0.94 9.45 0.59
C GLU A 102 1.72 8.71 -0.48
N ILE A 103 1.46 9.03 -1.74
CA ILE A 103 2.10 8.41 -2.90
C ILE A 103 3.15 9.38 -3.43
N SER A 104 4.41 9.03 -3.22
CA SER A 104 5.52 9.86 -3.67
C SER A 104 5.72 9.74 -5.18
N LYS A 105 6.14 10.83 -5.82
CA LYS A 105 6.44 10.88 -7.26
C LYS A 105 5.25 10.38 -8.11
N PHE A 106 4.02 10.60 -7.64
CA PHE A 106 2.79 10.04 -8.24
C PHE A 106 2.72 10.28 -9.76
N ARG A 107 3.05 11.50 -10.21
CA ARG A 107 3.06 11.84 -11.64
C ARG A 107 4.07 11.04 -12.45
N LYS A 108 5.29 10.84 -11.93
CA LYS A 108 6.30 10.05 -12.62
C LYS A 108 5.81 8.61 -12.77
N ARG A 109 5.26 8.04 -11.70
CA ARG A 109 4.67 6.69 -11.68
C ARG A 109 3.51 6.53 -12.65
N MET A 110 2.74 7.59 -12.91
CA MET A 110 1.69 7.57 -13.92
C MET A 110 2.21 7.39 -15.35
N CYS A 111 3.38 7.91 -15.67
CA CYS A 111 3.96 7.81 -17.01
C CYS A 111 4.65 6.46 -17.28
N VAL A 112 4.80 5.62 -16.24
CA VAL A 112 5.58 4.38 -16.25
C VAL A 112 4.64 3.19 -16.08
N GLY A 113 4.04 2.74 -17.17
CA GLY A 113 3.19 1.55 -17.17
C GLY A 113 3.33 0.79 -18.48
N LYS A 114 3.92 -0.40 -18.42
CA LYS A 114 4.02 -1.39 -19.52
C LYS A 114 3.79 -2.78 -18.94
N GLU A 115 2.57 -3.12 -18.58
CA GLU A 115 2.24 -4.54 -18.42
C GLU A 115 0.85 -4.83 -18.99
N ASP A 116 0.84 -5.42 -20.19
CA ASP A 116 -0.37 -5.92 -20.83
C ASP A 116 -0.78 -7.23 -20.16
N ARG A 117 -1.64 -7.16 -19.14
CA ARG A 117 -2.46 -8.32 -18.76
C ARG A 117 -3.87 -8.15 -19.33
N PRO A 118 -4.50 -9.21 -19.85
CA PRO A 118 -5.82 -9.13 -20.51
C PRO A 118 -7.01 -8.74 -19.60
N ARG A 119 -6.78 -8.38 -18.33
CA ARG A 119 -7.75 -7.74 -17.42
C ARG A 119 -7.11 -6.62 -16.59
N SER A 120 -5.95 -6.14 -17.01
CA SER A 120 -5.30 -5.00 -16.37
C SER A 120 -5.97 -3.71 -16.83
N PRO A 121 -5.97 -2.67 -15.97
CA PRO A 121 -6.40 -1.34 -16.35
C PRO A 121 -5.72 -0.88 -17.64
N ARG A 122 -6.36 0.01 -18.40
CA ARG A 122 -5.75 0.58 -19.59
C ARG A 122 -4.40 1.20 -19.25
N ARG A 123 -3.49 1.17 -20.22
CA ARG A 123 -2.16 1.74 -20.05
C ARG A 123 -2.27 3.24 -19.68
N GLY A 124 -1.63 3.63 -18.59
CA GLY A 124 -1.69 5.00 -18.06
C GLY A 124 -2.84 5.23 -17.06
N SER A 125 -3.75 4.28 -16.89
CA SER A 125 -4.80 4.34 -15.88
C SER A 125 -4.25 3.94 -14.52
N TRP A 126 -4.55 4.75 -13.51
CA TRP A 126 -4.36 4.34 -12.12
C TRP A 126 -5.56 3.56 -11.63
N CYS A 127 -5.29 2.53 -10.84
CA CYS A 127 -6.32 1.79 -10.16
C CYS A 127 -5.99 1.63 -8.69
N VAL A 128 -7.06 1.61 -7.91
CA VAL A 128 -6.99 1.34 -6.48
C VAL A 128 -7.43 -0.11 -6.30
N GLY A 129 -6.51 -0.93 -5.83
CA GLY A 129 -6.75 -2.34 -5.56
C GLY A 129 -6.94 -2.58 -4.06
N LEU A 130 -8.05 -3.18 -3.66
CA LEU A 130 -8.28 -3.65 -2.29
C LEU A 130 -8.43 -5.17 -2.26
N SER A 131 -7.71 -5.82 -1.35
CA SER A 131 -7.72 -7.27 -1.15
C SER A 131 -7.57 -7.61 0.33
N LEU A 132 -8.12 -8.75 0.74
CA LEU A 132 -7.95 -9.26 2.10
C LEU A 132 -6.63 -10.02 2.26
N MET A 133 -6.09 -10.03 3.48
CA MET A 133 -4.97 -10.88 3.84
C MET A 133 -5.39 -12.35 3.95
N GLU A 134 -4.40 -13.25 3.97
CA GLU A 134 -4.60 -14.67 3.72
C GLU A 134 -5.50 -15.38 4.75
N SER A 135 -5.48 -14.90 6.00
CA SER A 135 -6.24 -15.41 7.14
C SER A 135 -7.52 -14.60 7.43
N SER A 136 -7.84 -13.60 6.63
CA SER A 136 -9.01 -12.75 6.88
C SER A 136 -10.31 -13.49 6.51
N PRO A 137 -11.37 -13.38 7.33
CA PRO A 137 -12.66 -13.94 6.98
C PRO A 137 -13.27 -13.20 5.77
N PRO A 138 -14.10 -13.86 4.96
CA PRO A 138 -14.87 -13.22 3.90
C PRO A 138 -15.64 -12.01 4.44
N THR A 139 -15.50 -10.86 3.78
CA THR A 139 -16.03 -9.59 4.31
C THR A 139 -16.58 -8.71 3.20
N TRP A 140 -17.70 -8.05 3.47
CA TRP A 140 -18.23 -7.00 2.60
C TRP A 140 -17.50 -5.69 2.86
N VAL A 141 -17.11 -5.03 1.78
CA VAL A 141 -16.38 -3.77 1.84
C VAL A 141 -17.21 -2.66 1.19
N ASP A 142 -17.50 -1.63 1.99
CA ASP A 142 -17.90 -0.31 1.47
C ASP A 142 -16.78 0.69 1.79
N SER A 143 -16.04 1.07 0.76
CA SER A 143 -14.91 1.97 0.86
C SER A 143 -15.10 3.20 0.00
N ARG A 144 -14.41 4.28 0.38
CA ARG A 144 -14.35 5.52 -0.36
C ARG A 144 -12.92 6.04 -0.35
N LEU A 145 -12.33 6.24 -1.52
CA LEU A 145 -11.07 6.96 -1.64
C LEU A 145 -11.36 8.44 -1.84
N ILE A 146 -10.75 9.28 -1.01
CA ILE A 146 -10.90 10.72 -0.97
C ILE A 146 -9.53 11.33 -1.28
N ILE A 147 -9.45 12.20 -2.28
CA ILE A 147 -8.24 12.97 -2.59
C ILE A 147 -8.55 14.42 -2.29
N GLN A 148 -7.90 14.94 -1.25
CA GLN A 148 -8.09 16.30 -0.77
C GLN A 148 -7.16 17.26 -1.52
N ASP A 149 -7.65 18.47 -1.75
CA ASP A 149 -6.79 19.54 -2.25
C ASP A 149 -5.74 19.87 -1.17
N GLN A 150 -4.51 20.10 -1.60
CA GLN A 150 -3.44 20.48 -0.69
C GLN A 150 -3.43 22.01 -0.61
N PRO A 151 -3.53 22.62 0.59
CA PRO A 151 -3.34 24.05 0.71
C PRO A 151 -1.92 24.37 0.23
N VAL A 152 -1.82 25.20 -0.81
CA VAL A 152 -0.52 25.72 -1.25
C VAL A 152 -0.04 26.63 -0.13
N GLN A 153 0.94 26.17 0.65
CA GLN A 153 1.48 26.93 1.80
C GLN A 153 2.27 28.18 1.37
N ASP A 154 2.40 28.42 0.08
CA ASP A 154 3.16 29.53 -0.46
C ASP A 154 2.22 30.66 -0.91
N VAL A 155 2.43 31.81 -0.28
CA VAL A 155 2.03 33.18 -0.67
C VAL A 155 0.80 33.77 0.02
N ILE A 156 1.05 34.91 0.67
CA ILE A 156 0.24 35.73 1.59
C ILE A 156 -0.89 36.52 0.88
N ASP A 157 -1.37 36.06 -0.28
CA ASP A 157 -2.51 36.71 -0.93
C ASP A 157 -3.82 36.00 -0.55
N GLU A 158 -4.42 36.50 0.54
CA GLU A 158 -5.69 36.10 1.15
C GLU A 158 -6.94 36.38 0.27
N GLU A 159 -6.80 36.43 -1.05
CA GLU A 159 -7.95 36.56 -1.94
C GLU A 159 -8.70 35.23 -2.05
N GLN A 160 -9.67 35.04 -1.14
CA GLN A 160 -10.91 34.25 -1.19
C GLN A 160 -11.09 33.20 -2.32
N SER A 161 -10.09 32.37 -2.58
CA SER A 161 -10.23 31.28 -3.53
C SER A 161 -11.19 30.25 -2.92
N LYS A 162 -12.32 30.04 -3.59
CA LYS A 162 -13.33 29.06 -3.17
C LYS A 162 -12.64 27.69 -3.00
N PRO A 163 -12.92 26.96 -1.91
CA PRO A 163 -12.27 25.67 -1.65
C PRO A 163 -12.51 24.73 -2.83
N LYS A 164 -11.43 24.17 -3.37
CA LYS A 164 -11.51 23.27 -4.52
C LYS A 164 -12.31 22.02 -4.15
N PRO A 165 -13.15 21.49 -5.07
CA PRO A 165 -13.92 20.29 -4.79
C PRO A 165 -13.01 19.10 -4.46
N THR A 166 -13.39 18.32 -3.46
CA THR A 166 -12.69 17.08 -3.11
C THR A 166 -13.02 15.98 -4.12
N ILE A 167 -12.01 15.24 -4.59
CA ILE A 167 -12.24 14.08 -5.45
C ILE A 167 -12.65 12.90 -4.58
N SER A 168 -13.73 12.24 -4.93
CA SER A 168 -14.28 11.12 -4.19
C SER A 168 -14.58 9.96 -5.13
N LEU A 169 -14.00 8.80 -4.84
CA LEU A 169 -14.17 7.56 -5.59
C LEU A 169 -14.79 6.51 -4.68
N LYS A 170 -15.92 5.95 -5.10
CA LYS A 170 -16.58 4.89 -4.34
C LYS A 170 -16.02 3.54 -4.76
N ILE A 171 -15.64 2.74 -3.77
CA ILE A 171 -15.08 1.40 -3.95
C ILE A 171 -16.03 0.44 -3.25
N LYS A 172 -16.92 -0.19 -4.03
CA LYS A 172 -17.87 -1.19 -3.54
C LYS A 172 -17.50 -2.57 -4.04
N SER A 173 -17.52 -3.55 -3.16
CA SER A 173 -17.41 -4.95 -3.58
C SER A 173 -18.73 -5.40 -4.22
N PRO A 174 -18.70 -6.07 -5.40
CA PRO A 174 -19.91 -6.65 -5.99
C PRO A 174 -20.41 -7.90 -5.22
N GLY A 175 -19.55 -8.47 -4.37
CA GLY A 175 -19.85 -9.60 -3.48
C GLY A 175 -18.90 -9.60 -2.28
N GLU A 176 -18.87 -10.69 -1.51
CA GLU A 176 -17.88 -10.84 -0.43
C GLU A 176 -16.47 -10.88 -1.00
N LEU A 177 -15.61 -10.04 -0.43
CA LEU A 177 -14.19 -10.10 -0.69
C LEU A 177 -13.62 -11.29 0.08
N VAL A 178 -12.89 -12.16 -0.61
CA VAL A 178 -12.22 -13.32 0.00
C VAL A 178 -10.71 -13.19 -0.06
N SER A 179 -10.03 -13.82 0.89
CA SER A 179 -8.58 -14.00 0.90
C SER A 179 -8.07 -14.62 -0.41
N MET A 180 -6.89 -14.19 -0.88
CA MET A 180 -6.29 -14.71 -2.12
C MET A 180 -5.98 -16.22 -2.08
N ASN A 181 -5.72 -16.76 -0.89
CA ASN A 181 -5.28 -18.14 -0.67
C ASN A 181 -6.43 -19.09 -0.28
N ALA A 182 -7.63 -18.58 -0.06
CA ALA A 182 -8.79 -19.46 0.07
C ALA A 182 -8.91 -20.29 -1.22
N PHE A 183 -9.28 -21.57 -1.10
CA PHE A 183 -9.72 -22.42 -2.22
C PHE A 183 -10.99 -21.82 -2.82
N ALA A 184 -10.81 -20.71 -3.53
CA ALA A 184 -11.87 -19.81 -3.87
C ALA A 184 -12.65 -20.44 -5.00
N ARG A 185 -13.98 -20.51 -4.82
CA ARG A 185 -14.88 -20.91 -5.90
C ARG A 185 -14.67 -19.96 -7.07
N VAL A 186 -14.89 -20.44 -8.29
CA VAL A 186 -14.65 -19.73 -9.56
C VAL A 186 -15.31 -18.32 -9.61
N ASN A 187 -16.30 -18.05 -8.76
CA ASN A 187 -17.09 -16.82 -8.76
C ASN A 187 -16.80 -15.85 -7.59
N GLN A 188 -15.73 -16.06 -6.81
CA GLN A 188 -15.44 -15.18 -5.67
C GLN A 188 -14.57 -13.97 -6.06
N THR A 189 -14.87 -12.81 -5.46
CA THR A 189 -14.08 -11.59 -5.66
C THR A 189 -12.86 -11.62 -4.74
N LYS A 190 -11.65 -11.68 -5.31
CA LYS A 190 -10.38 -11.63 -4.57
C LYS A 190 -9.82 -10.22 -4.40
N GLN A 191 -10.22 -9.34 -5.31
CA GLN A 191 -9.74 -7.97 -5.34
C GLN A 191 -10.82 -7.06 -5.94
N ILE A 192 -10.98 -5.88 -5.34
CA ILE A 192 -11.76 -4.79 -5.91
C ILE A 192 -10.78 -3.87 -6.60
N VAL A 193 -11.02 -3.56 -7.87
CA VAL A 193 -10.18 -2.65 -8.67
C VAL A 193 -11.08 -1.57 -9.21
N VAL A 194 -10.80 -0.32 -8.86
CA VAL A 194 -11.53 0.86 -9.36
C VAL A 194 -10.57 1.74 -10.13
N SER A 195 -10.93 2.10 -11.36
CA SER A 195 -10.13 3.02 -12.17
C SER A 195 -10.39 4.46 -11.77
N LEU A 196 -9.33 5.27 -11.67
CA LEU A 196 -9.49 6.72 -11.49
C LEU A 196 -10.24 7.36 -12.67
N GLU A 197 -10.23 6.72 -13.85
CA GLU A 197 -10.90 7.21 -15.04
C GLU A 197 -12.43 7.13 -14.97
N GLU A 198 -12.97 6.30 -14.08
CA GLU A 198 -14.42 6.20 -13.83
C GLU A 198 -14.96 7.47 -13.15
N SER A 199 -14.09 8.30 -12.58
CA SER A 199 -14.44 9.63 -12.09
C SER A 199 -13.94 10.70 -13.06
N ILE A 200 -14.84 11.60 -13.46
CA ILE A 200 -14.50 12.79 -14.25
C ILE A 200 -13.37 13.57 -13.56
N MET A 201 -13.42 13.67 -12.23
CA MET A 201 -12.37 14.37 -11.47
C MET A 201 -11.10 13.51 -11.34
N GLY A 202 -11.20 12.18 -11.29
CA GLY A 202 -10.04 11.29 -11.24
C GLY A 202 -9.20 11.34 -12.52
N GLN A 203 -9.85 11.45 -13.70
CA GLN A 203 -9.15 11.69 -14.97
C GLN A 203 -8.29 12.95 -14.93
N THR A 204 -8.68 13.96 -14.16
CA THR A 204 -7.95 15.21 -14.12
C THR A 204 -6.55 15.06 -13.53
N LEU A 205 -6.34 14.06 -12.64
CA LEU A 205 -5.06 13.79 -11.98
C LEU A 205 -3.92 13.48 -12.95
N GLN A 206 -4.24 13.11 -14.20
CA GLN A 206 -3.23 12.82 -15.22
C GLN A 206 -2.63 14.05 -15.88
N PHE A 207 -3.29 15.21 -15.78
CA PHE A 207 -2.84 16.42 -16.44
C PHE A 207 -1.91 17.24 -15.54
N GLY A 208 -0.87 17.82 -16.14
CA GLY A 208 0.27 18.38 -15.41
C GLY A 208 0.04 19.64 -14.57
N ARG A 209 -1.18 20.19 -14.52
CA ARG A 209 -1.54 21.45 -13.84
C ARG A 209 -2.49 21.25 -12.64
N MET A 210 -2.46 20.09 -12.00
CA MET A 210 -3.33 19.77 -10.86
C MET A 210 -2.82 20.32 -9.53
N SER A 211 -3.66 21.04 -8.77
CA SER A 211 -3.36 21.45 -7.39
C SER A 211 -3.47 20.33 -6.34
N TYR A 212 -4.06 19.18 -6.70
CA TYR A 212 -4.19 18.04 -5.77
C TYR A 212 -2.86 17.35 -5.47
N ILE A 213 -1.81 17.65 -6.25
CA ILE A 213 -0.47 17.13 -6.05
C ILE A 213 0.36 18.31 -5.58
N ALA A 214 0.87 18.22 -4.34
CA ALA A 214 1.65 19.28 -3.76
C ALA A 214 2.97 19.51 -4.54
N SER A 215 3.64 20.61 -4.23
CA SER A 215 4.92 21.00 -4.86
C SER A 215 5.98 19.89 -4.73
N ASP A 216 5.94 19.14 -3.62
CA ASP A 216 6.73 17.95 -3.29
C ASP A 216 6.46 16.71 -4.19
N LYS A 217 5.48 16.79 -5.10
CA LYS A 217 5.05 15.70 -5.99
C LYS A 217 4.43 14.51 -5.24
N VAL A 218 3.94 14.72 -4.04
CA VAL A 218 3.22 13.73 -3.24
C VAL A 218 1.73 13.89 -3.50
N LEU A 219 1.07 12.77 -3.82
CA LEU A 219 -0.38 12.69 -3.81
C LEU A 219 -0.83 12.22 -2.43
N ARG A 220 -1.66 13.02 -1.75
CA ARG A 220 -2.28 12.62 -0.50
C ARG A 220 -3.71 12.18 -0.73
N ALA A 221 -4.04 11.01 -0.21
CA ALA A 221 -5.37 10.45 -0.29
C ALA A 221 -5.76 9.84 1.05
N ARG A 222 -7.06 9.73 1.30
CA ARG A 222 -7.65 9.12 2.48
C ARG A 222 -8.60 8.03 2.02
N LEU A 223 -8.30 6.80 2.38
CA LEU A 223 -9.20 5.66 2.17
C LEU A 223 -10.04 5.48 3.42
N GLU A 224 -11.35 5.73 3.32
CA GLU A 224 -12.29 5.44 4.39
C GLU A 224 -12.96 4.10 4.08
N THR A 225 -12.98 3.19 5.04
CA THR A 225 -13.51 1.84 4.83
C THR A 225 -14.43 1.46 5.98
N ARG A 226 -15.53 0.81 5.62
CA ARG A 226 -16.42 0.13 6.56
C ARG A 226 -16.49 -1.33 6.20
N LEU A 227 -16.19 -2.16 7.18
CA LEU A 227 -16.40 -3.60 7.11
C LEU A 227 -17.84 -3.87 7.51
N CYS A 228 -18.65 -4.36 6.57
CA CYS A 228 -20.05 -4.67 6.84
C CYS A 228 -20.17 -6.16 7.15
N LYS A 229 -20.91 -6.49 8.22
CA LYS A 229 -21.38 -7.86 8.43
C LYS A 229 -22.36 -8.20 7.30
N PRO A 230 -22.32 -9.41 6.72
CA PRO A 230 -23.35 -9.82 5.77
C PRO A 230 -24.71 -9.63 6.45
N GLY A 231 -25.58 -8.82 5.83
CA GLY A 231 -26.97 -8.72 6.25
C GLY A 231 -27.63 -10.10 6.13
N PRO A 232 -28.66 -10.40 6.94
CA PRO A 232 -29.43 -11.61 6.73
C PRO A 232 -29.97 -11.58 5.30
N VAL A 233 -29.64 -12.60 4.52
CA VAL A 233 -30.21 -12.80 3.18
C VAL A 233 -31.67 -13.15 3.40
N THR A 234 -32.56 -12.15 3.29
CA THR A 234 -34.01 -12.33 3.31
C THR A 234 -34.51 -12.81 1.96
#